data_AF-A0A1J4MNL5-F1
#
_entry.id   AF-A0A1J4MNL5-F1
#
_cell.length_a   1.000
_cell.length_b   1.000
_cell.length_c   1.000
_cell.angle_alpha   90.00
_cell.angle_beta   90.00
_cell.angle_gamma   90.00
#
_symmetry.space_group_name_H-M   'P 1'
#
loop_
_entity.id
_entity.type
_entity.pdbx_description
1 polymer ?
#
loop_
_entity_poly.entity_id
_entity_poly.type
_entity_poly.pdbx_seq_one_letter_code
_entity_poly.pdbx_strand_id
1 'polypeptide(L)'
;MDENSNFPLILNQFPEYEHEGVNTKIVALIFSNKIQLILNETETFGSILHASTDEAGIIYDVRILLGDRNDEISKLYSRKLLELFRNKG
;
A
#
# COMPACT_ATOMS: atom_id res chain seq x y z
N MET A 1 26.39 4.94 -15.68
CA MET A 1 25.18 5.10 -14.86
C MET A 1 24.30 3.93 -15.20
N ASP A 2 24.04 3.04 -14.25
CA ASP A 2 23.35 1.78 -14.53
C ASP A 2 21.85 2.05 -14.71
N GLU A 3 21.36 1.96 -15.95
CA GLU A 3 19.99 2.26 -16.36
C GLU A 3 19.00 1.09 -16.13
N ASN A 4 19.40 0.02 -15.44
CA ASN A 4 18.60 -1.22 -15.37
C ASN A 4 18.44 -1.80 -13.96
N SER A 5 18.17 -0.96 -12.97
CA SER A 5 17.59 -1.44 -11.72
C SER A 5 16.08 -1.60 -11.89
N ASN A 6 15.62 -2.77 -12.35
CA ASN A 6 14.21 -3.20 -12.26
C ASN A 6 13.71 -3.35 -10.80
N PHE A 7 14.53 -3.00 -9.82
CA PHE A 7 14.18 -3.03 -8.41
C PHE A 7 13.39 -1.79 -8.02
N PRO A 8 12.34 -1.94 -7.19
CA PRO A 8 11.58 -0.79 -6.72
C PRO A 8 12.48 0.13 -5.89
N LEU A 9 12.23 1.44 -5.97
CA LEU A 9 12.73 2.36 -4.97
C LEU A 9 12.02 2.02 -3.65
N ILE A 10 12.79 1.58 -2.66
CA ILE A 10 12.29 1.24 -1.33
C ILE A 10 12.29 2.50 -0.47
N LEU A 11 11.11 3.01 -0.15
CA LEU A 11 10.92 4.05 0.85
C LEU A 11 10.69 3.40 2.21
N ASN A 12 11.80 3.04 2.88
CA ASN A 12 11.80 2.57 4.26
C ASN A 12 12.00 3.74 5.24
N GLN A 13 11.20 4.80 5.07
CA GLN A 13 11.31 6.01 5.89
C GLN A 13 10.39 5.98 7.12
N PHE A 14 9.44 5.04 7.17
CA PHE A 14 8.54 4.88 8.29
C PHE A 14 9.22 3.97 9.34
N PRO A 15 9.57 4.48 10.52
CA PRO A 15 10.05 3.62 11.60
C PRO A 15 8.96 2.63 11.98
N GLU A 16 9.35 1.49 12.56
CA GLU A 16 8.38 0.63 13.24
C GLU A 16 7.77 1.41 14.42
N TYR A 17 6.46 1.29 14.61
CA TYR A 17 5.73 2.01 15.65
C TYR A 17 4.61 1.15 16.22
N GLU A 18 4.25 1.38 17.47
CA GLU A 18 3.10 0.71 18.10
C GLU A 18 1.80 1.43 17.71
N HIS A 19 0.84 0.66 17.19
CA HIS A 19 -0.51 1.11 16.86
C HIS A 19 -1.51 0.23 17.61
N GLU A 20 -2.24 0.80 18.58
CA GLU A 20 -3.24 0.08 19.39
C GLU A 20 -2.72 -1.23 20.02
N GLY A 21 -1.47 -1.23 20.51
CA GLY A 21 -0.84 -2.39 21.14
C GLY A 21 -0.20 -3.39 20.16
N VAL A 22 -0.16 -3.05 18.86
CA VAL A 22 0.38 -3.90 17.80
C VAL A 22 1.61 -3.24 17.18
N ASN A 23 2.70 -4.00 16.98
CA ASN A 23 3.90 -3.47 16.32
C ASN A 23 3.68 -3.39 14.80
N THR A 24 3.64 -2.17 14.29
CA THR A 24 3.24 -1.86 12.92
C THR A 24 4.41 -1.29 12.12
N LYS A 25 4.57 -1.78 10.90
CA LYS A 25 5.55 -1.31 9.93
C LYS A 25 4.89 -0.96 8.60
N ILE A 26 5.25 0.18 8.04
CA ILE A 26 4.83 0.59 6.70
C ILE A 26 6.04 0.60 5.77
N VAL A 27 5.94 -0.08 4.64
CA VAL A 27 6.96 -0.03 3.58
C VAL A 27 6.29 0.39 2.28
N ALA A 28 6.82 1.44 1.65
CA ALA A 28 6.39 1.85 0.32
C ALA A 28 7.44 1.46 -0.73
N LEU A 29 7.00 0.80 -1.79
CA LEU A 29 7.80 0.36 -2.93
C LEU A 29 7.31 1.10 -4.17
N ILE A 30 8.18 1.89 -4.79
CA ILE A 30 7.84 2.67 -5.99
C ILE A 30 8.45 1.97 -7.20
N PHE A 31 7.57 1.57 -8.13
CA PHE A 31 7.93 1.08 -9.45
C PHE A 31 7.59 2.15 -10.50
N SER A 32 8.10 1.99 -11.72
CA SER A 32 7.84 2.92 -12.83
C SER A 32 6.36 3.05 -13.18
N ASN A 33 5.55 2.02 -12.92
CA ASN A 33 4.14 1.96 -13.30
C ASN A 33 3.16 1.73 -12.14
N LYS A 34 3.66 1.60 -10.90
CA LYS A 34 2.82 1.35 -9.73
C LYS A 34 3.52 1.74 -8.43
N ILE A 35 2.73 2.03 -7.40
CA ILE A 35 3.20 2.13 -6.03
C ILE A 35 2.58 0.97 -5.25
N GLN A 36 3.40 0.26 -4.48
CA GLN A 36 2.97 -0.79 -3.58
C GLN A 36 3.21 -0.35 -2.14
N LEU A 37 2.15 -0.28 -1.36
CA LEU A 37 2.21 -0.06 0.09
C LEU A 37 2.03 -1.40 0.81
N ILE A 38 2.91 -1.67 1.76
CA ILE A 38 2.86 -2.83 2.64
C ILE A 38 2.66 -2.30 4.06
N LEU A 39 1.53 -2.67 4.67
CA LEU A 39 1.25 -2.44 6.09
C LEU A 39 1.37 -3.78 6.80
N ASN A 40 2.31 -3.88 7.74
CA ASN A 40 2.60 -5.11 8.45
C ASN A 40 2.41 -4.91 9.95
N GLU A 41 1.36 -5.50 10.52
CA GLU A 41 1.03 -5.40 11.95
C GLU A 41 1.28 -6.74 12.69
N THR A 42 1.45 -7.85 11.98
CA THR A 42 1.71 -9.18 12.57
C THR A 42 2.69 -9.94 11.68
N GLU A 43 3.25 -11.08 12.10
CA GLU A 43 4.06 -11.92 11.20
C GLU A 43 3.22 -12.68 10.14
N THR A 44 1.99 -12.23 9.85
CA THR A 44 1.11 -12.83 8.85
C THR A 44 1.01 -11.97 7.59
N PHE A 45 0.84 -12.64 6.45
CA PHE A 45 0.84 -11.99 5.13
C PHE A 45 -0.41 -11.13 4.84
N GLY A 46 -1.49 -11.29 5.63
CA GLY A 46 -2.72 -10.50 5.50
C GLY A 46 -3.43 -10.64 4.15
N SER A 47 -3.93 -9.52 3.63
CA SER A 47 -4.69 -9.42 2.39
C SER A 47 -3.93 -8.59 1.34
N ILE A 48 -4.08 -8.93 0.05
CA ILE A 48 -3.57 -8.10 -1.06
C ILE A 48 -4.75 -7.37 -1.70
N LEU A 49 -4.67 -6.05 -1.73
CA LEU A 49 -5.65 -5.18 -2.38
C LEU A 49 -5.00 -4.40 -3.52
N HIS A 50 -5.71 -4.29 -4.64
CA HIS A 50 -5.32 -3.52 -5.80
C HIS A 50 -6.29 -2.36 -5.99
N ALA A 51 -5.78 -1.14 -5.85
CA ALA A 51 -6.52 0.09 -6.14
C ALA A 51 -6.20 0.56 -7.55
N SER A 52 -7.22 0.75 -8.38
CA SER A 52 -7.08 1.30 -9.72
C SER A 52 -7.33 2.80 -9.69
N THR A 53 -6.46 3.56 -10.37
CA THR A 53 -6.53 5.02 -10.45
C THR A 53 -6.65 5.50 -11.87
N ASP A 54 -7.36 6.61 -12.09
CA ASP A 54 -7.36 7.30 -13.38
C ASP A 54 -6.07 8.13 -13.58
N GLU A 55 -6.01 8.87 -14.69
CA GLU A 55 -4.88 9.75 -15.02
C GLU A 55 -4.69 10.90 -14.03
N ALA A 56 -5.79 11.39 -13.43
CA ALA A 56 -5.75 12.39 -12.35
C ALA A 56 -5.34 11.76 -11.01
N GLY A 57 -5.26 10.43 -10.95
CA GLY A 57 -4.89 9.70 -9.75
C GLY A 57 -6.04 9.37 -8.80
N ILE A 58 -7.27 9.59 -9.22
CA ILE A 58 -8.47 9.32 -8.44
C ILE A 58 -8.69 7.81 -8.40
N ILE A 59 -8.79 7.26 -7.20
CA ILE A 59 -9.11 5.84 -7.00
C ILE A 59 -10.57 5.61 -7.37
N TYR A 60 -10.84 4.83 -8.41
CA TYR A 60 -12.21 4.51 -8.83
C TYR A 60 -12.62 3.07 -8.48
N ASP A 61 -11.65 2.19 -8.20
CA ASP A 61 -11.91 0.77 -7.89
C ASP A 61 -10.88 0.22 -6.92
N VAL A 62 -11.31 -0.65 -6.01
CA VAL A 62 -10.45 -1.39 -5.08
C VAL A 62 -10.87 -2.86 -5.07
N ARG A 63 -9.97 -3.72 -5.54
CA ARG A 63 -10.20 -5.17 -5.64
C ARG A 63 -9.31 -5.93 -4.67
N ILE A 64 -9.88 -6.94 -4.03
CA ILE A 64 -9.13 -7.88 -3.20
C ILE A 64 -8.60 -8.98 -4.12
N LEU A 65 -7.27 -9.06 -4.24
CA LEU A 65 -6.56 -10.09 -5.01
C LEU A 65 -6.32 -11.35 -4.16
N LEU A 66 -6.07 -11.17 -2.86
CA LEU A 66 -5.86 -12.24 -1.88
C LEU A 66 -6.54 -11.85 -0.56
N GLY A 67 -7.26 -12.78 0.06
CA GLY A 67 -8.04 -12.55 1.29
C GLY A 67 -9.54 -12.77 1.08
N ASP A 68 -10.34 -12.37 2.08
CA ASP A 68 -11.81 -12.40 1.97
C ASP A 68 -12.30 -11.34 0.99
N ARG A 69 -12.94 -11.76 -0.11
CA ARG A 69 -13.39 -10.86 -1.19
C ARG A 69 -14.56 -9.96 -0.80
N ASN A 70 -15.29 -10.33 0.26
CA ASN A 70 -16.44 -9.57 0.76
C ASN A 70 -16.05 -8.60 1.89
N ASP A 71 -14.76 -8.48 2.21
CA ASP A 71 -14.27 -7.54 3.20
C ASP A 71 -14.31 -6.09 2.68
N GLU A 72 -15.49 -5.48 2.75
CA GLU A 72 -15.72 -4.09 2.37
C GLU A 72 -14.97 -3.10 3.28
N ILE A 73 -14.66 -3.48 4.51
CA ILE A 73 -13.93 -2.63 5.46
C ILE A 73 -12.48 -2.47 4.99
N SER A 74 -11.81 -3.56 4.64
CA SER A 74 -10.45 -3.50 4.08
C SER A 74 -10.38 -2.72 2.76
N LYS A 75 -11.41 -2.84 1.90
CA LYS A 75 -11.51 -2.03 0.67
C LYS A 75 -11.61 -0.54 0.98
N LEU A 76 -12.47 -0.14 1.92
CA LEU A 76 -12.63 1.26 2.32
C LEU A 76 -11.36 1.80 3.00
N TYR A 77 -10.76 1.02 3.89
CA TYR A 77 -9.55 1.38 4.61
C TYR A 77 -8.37 1.61 3.66
N SER A 78 -8.10 0.65 2.77
CA SER A 78 -7.02 0.76 1.77
C SER A 78 -7.20 1.97 0.84
N ARG A 79 -8.44 2.25 0.41
CA ARG A 79 -8.74 3.46 -0.35
C ARG A 79 -8.34 4.72 0.41
N LYS A 80 -8.76 4.84 1.67
CA LYS A 80 -8.46 6.03 2.49
C LYS A 80 -6.97 6.18 2.76
N LEU A 81 -6.27 5.09 3.04
CA LEU A 81 -4.83 5.10 3.25
C LEU A 81 -4.09 5.60 2.00
N LEU A 82 -4.47 5.12 0.82
CA LEU A 82 -3.87 5.55 -0.44
C LEU A 82 -4.21 7.01 -0.78
N GLU A 83 -5.45 7.46 -0.54
CA GLU A 83 -5.85 8.87 -0.67
C GLU A 83 -4.98 9.78 0.22
N LEU A 84 -4.68 9.37 1.46
CA LEU A 84 -3.82 10.12 2.38
C LEU A 84 -2.36 10.15 1.93
N PHE A 85 -1.83 9.03 1.42
CA PHE A 85 -0.46 8.96 0.93
C PHE A 85 -0.24 9.91 -0.26
N ARG A 86 -1.24 10.04 -1.14
CA ARG A 86 -1.18 10.95 -2.29
C ARG A 86 -1.29 12.42 -1.93
N ASN A 87 -2.09 12.79 -0.94
CA ASN A 87 -2.26 14.20 -0.56
C ASN A 87 -1.03 14.80 0.15
N LYS A 88 -0.07 13.97 0.56
CA LYS A 88 1.14 14.39 1.27
C LYS A 88 2.45 14.26 0.47
N GLY A 89 2.40 13.66 -0.72
CA GLY A 89 3.54 13.53 -1.64
C GLY A 89 3.42 14.50 -2.80
#